data_AF-A0A2V6UH31-F1
#
_entry.id   AF-A0A2V6UH31-F1
#
_cell.length_a   1.000
_cell.length_b   1.000
_cell.length_c   1.000
_cell.angle_alpha   90.00
_cell.angle_beta   90.00
_cell.angle_gamma   90.00
#
_symmetry.space_group_name_H-M   'P 1'
#
loop_
_entity.id
_entity.type
_entity.pdbx_description
1 polymer ?
#
loop_
_entity_poly.entity_id
_entity_poly.type
_entity_poly.pdbx_seq_one_letter_code
_entity_poly.pdbx_strand_id
1 'polypeptide(L)'
;ATASNVGVDLEYIRAQSEYADIARRFFSTAEVDYLSALPSHLYAEAFFSCWTKKEAYLKACGEGLAIPLNSFSVPLTTHPMDTPVDLYVASKDKVPATRWSLYTLRPAPGYAGALAIDGTGWRLRQWQWKMPQRVE
;
A
#
# COMPACT_ATOMS: atom_id res chain seq x y z
N ALA A 1 21.79 11.80 8.74
CA ALA A 1 20.47 11.37 8.26
C ALA A 1 19.66 10.97 9.47
N THR A 2 18.51 11.58 9.71
CA THR A 2 17.56 11.07 10.70
C THR A 2 17.00 9.76 10.14
N ALA A 3 16.99 8.71 10.96
CA ALA A 3 16.33 7.47 10.57
C ALA A 3 14.83 7.74 10.42
N SER A 4 14.25 7.33 9.29
CA SER A 4 12.82 7.41 9.03
C SER A 4 12.24 6.01 9.02
N ASN A 5 11.06 5.85 9.60
CA ASN A 5 10.36 4.59 9.58
C ASN A 5 9.92 4.25 8.16
N VAL A 6 10.05 2.98 7.80
CA VAL A 6 9.76 2.47 6.46
C VAL A 6 9.04 1.13 6.55
N GLY A 7 8.07 0.92 5.69
CA GLY A 7 7.37 -0.35 5.55
C GLY A 7 7.10 -0.67 4.09
N VAL A 8 7.19 -1.95 3.75
CA VAL A 8 7.02 -2.46 2.39
C VAL A 8 6.14 -3.69 2.41
N ASP A 9 5.27 -3.80 1.41
CA ASP A 9 4.42 -4.96 1.21
C ASP A 9 4.31 -5.30 -0.28
N LEU A 10 4.14 -6.59 -0.58
CA LEU A 10 4.08 -7.13 -1.93
C LEU A 10 3.17 -8.36 -1.97
N GLU A 11 2.22 -8.36 -2.90
CA GLU A 11 1.26 -9.43 -3.08
C GLU A 11 1.15 -9.84 -4.56
N TYR A 12 0.94 -11.14 -4.79
CA TYR A 12 0.61 -11.66 -6.12
C TYR A 12 -0.89 -11.59 -6.35
N ILE A 13 -1.29 -10.92 -7.43
CA ILE A 13 -2.69 -10.76 -7.82
C ILE A 13 -3.18 -12.07 -8.41
N ARG A 14 -4.03 -12.75 -7.65
CA ARG A 14 -4.75 -13.96 -8.06
C ARG A 14 -6.24 -13.65 -8.24
N ALA A 15 -6.95 -14.43 -9.02
CA ALA A 15 -8.41 -14.31 -9.10
C ALA A 15 -9.05 -15.07 -7.92
N GLN A 16 -9.82 -14.38 -7.07
CA GLN A 16 -10.60 -14.99 -5.99
C GLN A 16 -11.94 -14.27 -5.83
N SER A 17 -12.96 -15.00 -5.41
CA SER A 17 -14.32 -14.48 -5.20
C SER A 17 -14.48 -13.72 -3.87
N GLU A 18 -13.58 -13.90 -2.91
CA GLU A 18 -13.74 -13.44 -1.51
C GLU A 18 -13.24 -12.02 -1.26
N TYR A 19 -12.63 -11.34 -2.25
CA TYR A 19 -12.05 -10.01 -2.05
C TYR A 19 -13.06 -8.97 -1.57
N ALA A 20 -14.31 -9.07 -2.01
CA ALA A 20 -15.37 -8.17 -1.57
C ALA A 20 -15.71 -8.34 -0.08
N ASP A 21 -15.70 -9.56 0.44
CA ASP A 21 -15.93 -9.83 1.87
C ASP A 21 -14.75 -9.34 2.72
N ILE A 22 -13.52 -9.57 2.25
CA ILE A 22 -12.31 -9.09 2.92
C ILE A 22 -12.31 -7.55 2.96
N ALA A 23 -12.60 -6.90 1.82
CA ALA A 23 -12.69 -5.44 1.74
C ALA A 23 -13.74 -4.89 2.71
N ARG A 24 -14.96 -5.46 2.73
CA ARG A 24 -16.01 -5.03 3.67
C ARG A 24 -15.62 -5.15 5.14
N ARG A 25 -14.79 -6.14 5.48
CA ARG A 25 -14.36 -6.37 6.87
C ARG A 25 -13.22 -5.47 7.31
N PHE A 26 -12.28 -5.15 6.41
CA PHE A 26 -11.02 -4.51 6.78
C PHE A 26 -10.81 -3.13 6.19
N PHE A 27 -11.46 -2.74 5.10
CA PHE A 27 -11.27 -1.44 4.47
C PHE A 27 -12.25 -0.41 5.01
N SER A 28 -11.95 0.87 4.79
CA SER A 28 -12.86 1.96 5.12
C SER A 28 -14.09 1.92 4.20
N THR A 29 -15.19 2.52 4.63
CA THR A 29 -16.42 2.61 3.82
C THR A 29 -16.14 3.24 2.45
N ALA A 30 -15.33 4.31 2.40
CA ALA A 30 -15.00 4.99 1.15
C ALA A 30 -14.23 4.09 0.16
N GLU A 31 -13.33 3.25 0.66
CA GLU A 31 -12.57 2.30 -0.17
C GLU A 31 -13.47 1.17 -0.68
N VAL A 32 -14.36 0.66 0.17
CA VAL A 32 -15.35 -0.36 -0.21
C VAL A 32 -16.30 0.17 -1.28
N ASP A 33 -16.80 1.40 -1.12
CA ASP A 33 -17.68 2.05 -2.09
C ASP A 33 -16.97 2.24 -3.43
N TYR A 34 -15.72 2.72 -3.40
CA TYR A 34 -14.90 2.85 -4.61
C TYR A 34 -14.70 1.51 -5.31
N LEU A 35 -14.29 0.47 -4.58
CA LEU A 35 -14.10 -0.88 -5.12
C LEU A 35 -15.38 -1.42 -5.75
N SER A 36 -16.52 -1.21 -5.09
CA SER A 36 -17.81 -1.73 -5.55
C SER A 36 -18.31 -1.05 -6.83
N ALA A 37 -17.83 0.17 -7.13
CA ALA A 37 -18.15 0.88 -8.35
C ALA A 37 -17.24 0.50 -9.55
N LEU A 38 -16.17 -0.26 -9.32
CA LEU A 38 -15.24 -0.64 -10.38
C LEU A 38 -15.78 -1.75 -11.28
N PRO A 39 -15.43 -1.74 -12.58
CA PRO A 39 -15.53 -2.92 -13.43
C PRO A 39 -14.81 -4.12 -12.80
N SER A 40 -15.41 -5.31 -12.90
CA SER A 40 -14.90 -6.54 -12.28
C SER A 40 -13.45 -6.87 -12.63
N HIS A 41 -13.01 -6.57 -13.86
CA HIS A 41 -11.65 -6.81 -14.32
C HIS A 41 -10.59 -5.90 -13.67
N LEU A 42 -10.99 -4.77 -13.08
CA LEU A 42 -10.11 -3.85 -12.35
C LEU A 42 -10.12 -4.09 -10.83
N TYR A 43 -11.13 -4.80 -10.34
CA TYR A 43 -11.38 -4.96 -8.91
C TYR A 43 -10.19 -5.58 -8.17
N ALA A 44 -9.67 -6.71 -8.66
CA ALA A 44 -8.59 -7.42 -7.99
C ALA A 44 -7.33 -6.55 -7.87
N GLU A 45 -6.97 -5.85 -8.93
CA GLU A 45 -5.80 -4.97 -8.92
C GLU A 45 -5.96 -3.81 -7.93
N ALA A 46 -7.14 -3.18 -7.90
CA ALA A 46 -7.44 -2.11 -6.95
C ALA A 46 -7.51 -2.62 -5.50
N PHE A 47 -8.05 -3.81 -5.27
CA PHE A 47 -8.08 -4.46 -3.96
C PHE A 47 -6.66 -4.67 -3.41
N PHE A 48 -5.78 -5.32 -4.18
CA PHE A 48 -4.40 -5.56 -3.74
C PHE A 48 -3.58 -4.27 -3.63
N SER A 49 -3.88 -3.27 -4.47
CA SER A 49 -3.32 -1.92 -4.37
C SER A 49 -3.69 -1.23 -3.05
N CYS A 50 -4.93 -1.41 -2.59
CA CYS A 50 -5.38 -0.92 -1.28
C CYS A 50 -4.70 -1.71 -0.14
N TRP A 51 -4.77 -3.04 -0.21
CA TRP A 51 -4.22 -3.96 0.79
C TRP A 51 -2.74 -3.68 1.07
N THR A 52 -1.93 -3.69 0.02
CA THR A 52 -0.47 -3.52 0.14
C THR A 52 -0.10 -2.15 0.72
N LYS A 53 -0.81 -1.07 0.36
CA LYS A 53 -0.57 0.26 0.94
C LYS A 53 -0.89 0.32 2.42
N LYS A 54 -2.00 -0.30 2.85
CA LYS A 54 -2.34 -0.35 4.27
C LYS A 54 -1.33 -1.17 5.06
N GLU A 55 -0.96 -2.36 4.57
CA GLU A 55 0.03 -3.22 5.21
C GLU A 55 1.43 -2.55 5.24
N ALA A 56 1.85 -1.90 4.16
CA ALA A 56 3.10 -1.14 4.14
C ALA A 56 3.10 -0.04 5.20
N TYR A 57 1.98 0.68 5.37
CA TYR A 57 1.82 1.67 6.43
C TYR A 57 1.90 1.04 7.83
N LEU A 58 1.16 -0.05 8.10
CA LEU A 58 1.19 -0.74 9.39
C LEU A 58 2.61 -1.23 9.75
N LYS A 59 3.32 -1.80 8.78
CA LYS A 59 4.71 -2.23 8.93
C LYS A 59 5.63 -1.06 9.24
N ALA A 60 5.40 0.10 8.64
CA ALA A 60 6.18 1.31 8.91
C ALA A 60 5.90 1.87 10.31
N CYS A 61 4.66 1.80 10.79
CA CYS A 61 4.32 2.18 12.17
C CYS A 61 4.97 1.26 13.22
N GLY A 62 5.18 -0.02 12.87
CA GLY A 62 5.73 -1.02 13.80
C GLY A 62 4.74 -1.49 14.87
N GLU A 63 3.46 -1.09 14.76
CA GLU A 63 2.40 -1.37 15.75
C GLU A 63 1.59 -2.64 15.41
N GLY A 64 1.90 -3.32 14.30
CA GLY A 64 1.19 -4.51 13.86
C GLY A 64 -0.30 -4.24 13.61
N LEU A 65 -1.17 -5.12 14.12
CA LEU A 65 -2.64 -5.03 13.96
C LEU A 65 -3.32 -4.06 14.95
N ALA A 66 -2.55 -3.28 15.72
CA ALA A 66 -3.12 -2.35 16.71
C ALA A 66 -3.92 -1.20 16.07
N ILE A 67 -3.60 -0.85 14.82
CA ILE A 67 -4.33 0.16 14.05
C ILE A 67 -5.36 -0.55 13.17
N PRO A 68 -6.68 -0.36 13.40
CA PRO A 68 -7.70 -0.97 12.56
C PRO A 68 -7.57 -0.48 11.11
N LEU A 69 -7.51 -1.40 10.15
CA LEU A 69 -7.36 -1.10 8.72
C LEU A 69 -8.49 -0.23 8.16
N ASN A 70 -9.66 -0.20 8.81
CA ASN A 70 -10.82 0.60 8.44
C ASN A 70 -10.84 2.01 9.07
N SER A 71 -9.87 2.33 9.94
CA SER A 71 -9.79 3.63 10.64
C SER A 71 -9.13 4.73 9.81
N PHE A 72 -8.54 4.39 8.66
CA PHE A 72 -7.93 5.32 7.72
C PHE A 72 -8.17 4.85 6.29
N SER A 73 -8.00 5.75 5.32
CA SER A 73 -8.12 5.42 3.89
C SER A 73 -6.81 5.67 3.16
N VAL A 74 -6.52 4.83 2.18
CA VAL A 74 -5.39 4.97 1.26
C VAL A 74 -5.91 5.10 -0.17
N PRO A 75 -5.16 5.73 -1.09
CA PRO A 75 -5.54 5.78 -2.49
C PRO A 75 -5.48 4.38 -3.14
N LEU A 76 -6.49 4.05 -3.94
CA LEU A 76 -6.52 2.79 -4.68
C LEU A 76 -5.71 2.84 -5.98
N THR A 77 -5.03 3.94 -6.26
CA THR A 77 -4.19 4.14 -7.46
C THR A 77 -3.22 3.00 -7.68
N THR A 78 -3.27 2.39 -8.86
CA THR A 78 -2.56 1.16 -9.20
C THR A 78 -1.27 1.40 -9.98
N HIS A 79 -1.06 2.62 -10.48
CA HIS A 79 0.08 2.95 -11.32
C HIS A 79 1.18 3.68 -10.52
N PRO A 80 2.47 3.31 -10.66
CA PRO A 80 3.57 3.97 -9.94
C PRO A 80 3.67 5.49 -10.18
N MET A 81 3.28 5.97 -11.36
CA MET A 81 3.30 7.40 -11.70
C MET A 81 2.31 8.25 -10.89
N ASP A 82 1.33 7.63 -10.25
CA ASP A 82 0.35 8.34 -9.42
C ASP A 82 0.86 8.55 -7.98
N THR A 83 2.18 8.37 -7.74
CA THR A 83 2.80 8.38 -6.41
C THR A 83 4.10 9.22 -6.37
N PRO A 84 4.54 9.73 -5.19
CA PRO A 84 3.98 9.51 -3.86
C PRO A 84 2.62 10.17 -3.66
N VAL A 85 1.75 9.53 -2.88
CA VAL A 85 0.57 10.18 -2.32
C VAL A 85 0.81 10.41 -0.84
N ASP A 86 0.44 11.59 -0.37
CA ASP A 86 0.47 11.89 1.05
C ASP A 86 -0.66 11.18 1.77
N LEU A 87 -0.30 10.36 2.77
CA LEU A 87 -1.24 9.80 3.71
C LEU A 87 -1.20 10.62 5.01
N TYR A 88 -2.37 11.15 5.36
CA TYR A 88 -2.61 11.82 6.63
C TYR A 88 -3.45 10.90 7.50
N VAL A 89 -2.83 10.33 8.54
CA VAL A 89 -3.56 9.57 9.57
C VAL A 89 -3.63 10.44 10.82
N ALA A 90 -4.84 10.84 11.19
CA ALA A 90 -5.06 11.55 12.44
C ALA A 90 -4.77 10.59 13.60
N SER A 91 -3.66 10.79 14.30
CA SER A 91 -3.40 10.15 15.58
C SER A 91 -3.93 11.06 16.69
N LYS A 92 -4.69 10.50 17.63
CA LYS A 92 -5.11 11.23 18.85
C LYS A 92 -3.93 11.60 19.75
N ASP A 93 -2.82 10.86 19.62
CA ASP A 93 -1.69 10.93 20.54
C ASP A 93 -0.47 11.66 19.94
N LYS A 94 -0.43 11.88 18.62
CA LYS A 94 0.64 12.61 17.93
C LYS A 94 0.10 13.85 17.20
N VAL A 95 0.36 15.01 17.79
CA VAL A 95 0.15 16.33 17.15
C VAL A 95 1.51 16.99 16.88
N PRO A 96 1.81 17.39 15.64
CA PRO A 96 0.97 17.26 14.44
C PRO A 96 0.91 15.81 13.94
N ALA A 97 -0.17 15.49 13.21
CA ALA A 97 -0.32 14.20 12.56
C ALA A 97 0.92 13.89 11.70
N THR A 98 1.48 12.69 11.85
CA THR A 98 2.63 12.27 11.05
C THR A 98 2.20 12.14 9.60
N ARG A 99 2.90 12.83 8.70
CA ARG A 99 2.66 12.76 7.25
C ARG A 99 3.49 11.62 6.67
N TRP A 100 2.85 10.73 5.94
CA TRP A 100 3.49 9.58 5.31
C TRP A 100 3.48 9.72 3.80
N SER A 101 4.56 9.31 3.14
CA SER A 101 4.61 9.16 1.68
C SER A 101 4.32 7.71 1.30
N LEU A 102 3.26 7.47 0.55
CA LEU A 102 2.91 6.16 -0.01
C LEU A 102 3.31 6.07 -1.48
N TYR A 103 4.05 5.01 -1.84
CA TYR A 103 4.44 4.67 -3.20
C TYR A 103 3.77 3.39 -3.65
N THR A 104 3.38 3.33 -4.92
CA THR A 104 2.90 2.12 -5.57
C THR A 104 4.09 1.44 -6.28
N LEU A 105 4.30 0.16 -6.01
CA LEU A 105 5.37 -0.64 -6.59
C LEU A 105 4.79 -1.69 -7.55
N ARG A 106 5.43 -1.84 -8.70
CA ARG A 106 5.15 -2.87 -9.71
C ARG A 106 6.45 -3.60 -10.07
N PRO A 107 6.97 -4.49 -9.21
CA PRO A 107 8.27 -5.12 -9.44
C PRO A 107 8.25 -6.17 -10.55
N ALA A 108 7.08 -6.76 -10.83
CA ALA A 108 6.86 -7.73 -11.90
C ALA A 108 5.38 -7.75 -12.32
N PRO A 109 5.06 -8.26 -13.53
CA PRO A 109 3.68 -8.45 -13.96
C PRO A 109 2.90 -9.32 -12.96
N GLY A 110 1.65 -8.92 -12.66
CA GLY A 110 0.79 -9.64 -11.73
C GLY A 110 1.08 -9.40 -10.25
N TYR A 111 2.04 -8.54 -9.89
CA TYR A 111 2.30 -8.18 -8.50
C TYR A 111 1.84 -6.76 -8.19
N ALA A 112 1.22 -6.57 -7.04
CA ALA A 112 0.98 -5.27 -6.42
C ALA A 112 1.91 -5.12 -5.23
N GLY A 113 2.57 -3.98 -5.10
CA GLY A 113 3.31 -3.67 -3.89
C GLY A 113 3.15 -2.21 -3.51
N ALA A 114 3.56 -1.91 -2.29
CA ALA A 114 3.58 -0.56 -1.79
C ALA A 114 4.75 -0.33 -0.84
N LEU A 115 5.13 0.94 -0.71
CA LEU A 115 6.15 1.42 0.20
C LEU A 115 5.60 2.64 0.95
N ALA A 116 5.68 2.61 2.27
CA ALA A 116 5.34 3.72 3.15
C ALA A 116 6.61 4.25 3.82
N ILE A 117 6.80 5.57 3.79
CA ILE A 117 7.94 6.22 4.46
C ILE A 117 7.44 7.42 5.26
N ASP A 118 7.91 7.55 6.50
CA ASP A 118 7.65 8.71 7.35
C ASP A 118 8.24 9.98 6.70
N GLY A 119 7.44 11.04 6.58
CA GLY A 119 7.83 12.32 6.02
C GLY A 119 7.54 12.47 4.53
N THR A 120 8.16 13.48 3.92
CA THR A 120 7.94 13.90 2.53
C THR A 120 9.25 14.23 1.82
N GLY A 121 9.18 14.51 0.51
CA GLY A 121 10.35 14.88 -0.29
C GLY A 121 11.27 13.70 -0.63
N TRP A 122 10.80 12.48 -0.42
CA TRP A 122 11.53 11.26 -0.75
C TRP A 122 11.62 11.07 -2.27
N ARG A 123 12.78 10.62 -2.73
CA ARG A 123 13.01 10.23 -4.12
C ARG A 123 13.27 8.73 -4.18
N LEU A 124 12.26 7.99 -4.64
CA LEU A 124 12.38 6.55 -4.85
C LEU A 124 13.35 6.25 -5.99
N ARG A 125 14.25 5.30 -5.78
CA ARG A 125 15.10 4.70 -6.82
C ARG A 125 14.90 3.19 -6.77
N GLN A 126 14.80 2.58 -7.94
CA GLN A 126 14.59 1.15 -8.09
C GLN A 126 15.71 0.57 -8.96
N TRP A 127 16.14 -0.64 -8.62
CA TRP A 127 17.15 -1.37 -9.36
C TRP A 127 16.63 -2.78 -9.62
N GLN A 128 16.88 -3.28 -10.83
CA GLN A 128 16.60 -4.66 -11.17
C GLN A 128 17.88 -5.47 -11.00
N TRP A 129 17.91 -6.33 -9.97
CA TRP A 129 19.02 -7.23 -9.77
C TRP A 129 18.98 -8.37 -10.79
N LYS A 130 20.03 -8.51 -11.61
CA LYS A 130 20.21 -9.67 -12.48
C LYS A 130 20.94 -10.74 -11.68
N MET A 131 20.29 -11.89 -11.45
CA MET A 131 20.98 -13.03 -10.84
C MET A 131 22.19 -13.40 -11.70
N PRO A 132 23.39 -13.57 -11.12
CA PRO A 132 24.52 -14.11 -11.86
C PRO A 132 24.15 -15.50 -12.38
N GLN A 133 24.42 -15.78 -13.66
CA GLN A 133 24.32 -17.14 -14.18
C GLN A 133 25.28 -18.02 -13.37
N ARG A 134 24.78 -19.11 -12.78
CA ARG A 134 25.68 -20.16 -12.28
C ARG A 134 26.44 -20.68 -13.50
N VAL A 135 27.76 -20.52 -13.47
CA VAL A 135 28.64 -21.30 -14.34
C VAL A 135 28.65 -22.70 -13.75
N GLU A 136 28.17 -23.68 -14.53
CA GLU A 136 28.27 -25.11 -14.21
C GLU A 136 29.74 -25.58 -14.17
#